data_AF-X0YFG4-F1
#
_entry.id   AF-X0YFG4-F1
#
_cell.length_a   1.000
_cell.length_b   1.000
_cell.length_c   1.000
_cell.angle_alpha   90.00
_cell.angle_beta   90.00
_cell.angle_gamma   90.00
#
_symmetry.space_group_name_H-M   'P 1'
#
loop_
_entity.id
_entity.type
_entity.pdbx_description
1 polymer ?
#
loop_
_entity_poly.entity_id
_entity_poly.type
_entity_poly.pdbx_seq_one_letter_code
_entity_poly.pdbx_strand_id
1 'polypeptide(L)'
;MPKELNLKGDFNIATADATRVCRELGLMVAGLTVVNTAILGAFVRATNMVGLTSIEKVIRERFSNRALDINLAAIMKTYEITKLEKIS
;
A
#
# COMPACT_ATOMS: atom_id res chain seq x y z
N MET A 1 11.87 5.90 -7.92
CA MET A 1 12.42 5.94 -6.54
C MET A 1 12.19 7.32 -5.95
N PRO A 2 12.18 7.51 -4.62
CA PRO A 2 11.93 8.81 -4.01
C PRO A 2 12.87 9.91 -4.55
N LYS A 3 14.19 9.65 -4.61
CA LYS A 3 15.23 10.49 -5.23
C LYS A 3 14.99 10.91 -6.68
N GLU A 4 14.24 10.13 -7.45
CA GLU A 4 14.03 10.39 -8.89
C GLU A 4 12.94 11.46 -9.12
N LEU A 5 12.19 11.85 -8.10
CA LEU A 5 11.05 12.78 -8.23
C LEU A 5 11.45 14.25 -8.38
N ASN A 6 12.72 14.60 -8.15
CA ASN A 6 13.27 15.96 -8.28
C ASN A 6 12.38 17.05 -7.64
N LEU A 7 11.81 16.75 -6.47
CA LEU A 7 10.93 17.66 -5.75
C LEU A 7 11.75 18.79 -5.11
N LYS A 8 11.29 20.03 -5.24
CA LYS A 8 11.90 21.18 -4.58
C LYS A 8 11.37 21.32 -3.16
N GLY A 9 12.25 21.28 -2.16
CA GLY A 9 11.92 21.45 -0.74
C GLY A 9 12.16 20.18 0.07
N ASP A 10 12.06 20.31 1.39
CA ASP A 10 12.33 19.22 2.32
C ASP A 10 11.07 18.39 2.55
N PHE A 11 11.03 17.20 1.94
CA PHE A 11 9.92 16.26 2.09
C PHE A 11 10.39 14.88 2.54
N ASN A 12 9.64 14.28 3.45
CA ASN A 12 9.67 12.83 3.62
C ASN A 12 8.90 12.20 2.47
N ILE A 13 9.55 11.32 1.71
CA ILE A 13 8.98 10.72 0.50
C ILE A 13 8.87 9.21 0.68
N ALA A 14 7.72 8.66 0.33
CA ALA A 14 7.49 7.23 0.24
C ALA A 14 7.08 6.85 -1.18
N THR A 15 7.64 5.77 -1.72
CA THR A 15 7.26 5.26 -3.05
C THR A 15 7.02 3.77 -3.02
N ALA A 16 5.97 3.33 -3.71
CA ALA A 16 5.66 1.93 -3.96
C ALA A 16 4.94 1.78 -5.30
N ASP A 17 5.20 0.68 -6.01
CA ASP A 17 4.46 0.33 -7.23
C ASP A 17 3.21 -0.49 -6.87
N ALA A 18 2.17 0.21 -6.40
CA ALA A 18 0.89 -0.39 -6.03
C ALA A 18 0.19 -1.04 -7.22
N THR A 19 0.35 -0.48 -8.43
CA THR A 19 -0.24 -1.02 -9.66
C THR A 19 0.30 -2.39 -9.96
N ARG A 20 1.63 -2.58 -9.90
CA ARG A 20 2.27 -3.89 -10.10
C ARG A 20 1.76 -4.91 -9.07
N VAL A 21 1.72 -4.55 -7.79
CA VAL A 21 1.20 -5.44 -6.72
C VAL A 21 -0.23 -5.87 -7.01
N CYS A 22 -1.13 -4.93 -7.30
CA CYS A 22 -2.53 -5.25 -7.56
C CYS A 22 -2.74 -6.06 -8.84
N ARG A 23 -1.93 -5.82 -9.89
CA ARG A 23 -1.93 -6.64 -11.12
C ARG A 23 -1.50 -8.08 -10.86
N GLU A 24 -0.38 -8.27 -10.15
CA GLU A 24 0.14 -9.60 -9.79
C GLU A 24 -0.86 -10.40 -8.93
N LEU A 25 -1.62 -9.72 -8.07
CA LEU A 25 -2.66 -10.34 -7.24
C LEU A 25 -4.00 -10.55 -7.98
N GLY A 26 -4.19 -9.91 -9.14
CA GLY A 26 -5.47 -9.92 -9.86
C GLY A 26 -6.56 -9.10 -9.17
N LEU A 27 -6.19 -8.06 -8.41
CA LEU A 27 -7.15 -7.16 -7.74
C LEU A 27 -7.73 -6.18 -8.77
N MET A 28 -8.79 -6.63 -9.45
CA MET A 28 -9.45 -5.87 -10.52
C MET A 28 -10.95 -5.75 -10.30
N VAL A 29 -11.51 -4.61 -10.72
CA VAL A 29 -12.95 -4.35 -10.76
C VAL A 29 -13.28 -3.77 -12.13
N ALA A 30 -14.23 -4.38 -12.83
CA ALA A 30 -14.62 -4.00 -14.19
C ALA A 30 -13.42 -3.86 -15.17
N GLY A 31 -12.44 -4.76 -15.05
CA GLY A 31 -11.23 -4.75 -15.91
C GLY A 31 -10.16 -3.71 -15.52
N LEU A 32 -10.40 -2.91 -14.49
CA LEU A 32 -9.45 -1.91 -14.00
C LEU A 32 -8.76 -2.40 -12.73
N THR A 33 -7.45 -2.18 -12.65
CA THR A 33 -6.67 -2.47 -11.44
C THR A 33 -7.07 -1.52 -10.31
N VAL A 34 -7.47 -2.08 -9.16
CA VAL A 34 -7.87 -1.29 -7.99
C VAL A 34 -6.70 -1.18 -7.03
N VAL A 35 -6.15 0.03 -6.86
CA VAL A 35 -4.88 0.26 -6.15
C VAL A 35 -5.02 0.86 -4.75
N ASN A 36 -6.21 1.30 -4.35
CA ASN A 36 -6.44 1.99 -3.07
C ASN A 36 -6.01 1.16 -1.84
N THR A 37 -6.33 -0.14 -1.83
CA THR A 37 -5.96 -1.05 -0.75
C THR A 37 -4.44 -1.24 -0.65
N ALA A 38 -3.76 -1.31 -1.79
CA ALA A 38 -2.29 -1.33 -1.80
C ALA A 38 -1.71 -0.01 -1.29
N ILE A 39 -2.24 1.13 -1.73
CA ILE A 39 -1.81 2.47 -1.26
C ILE A 39 -1.95 2.60 0.26
N LEU A 40 -2.98 1.99 0.88
CA LEU A 40 -3.11 1.96 2.35
C LEU A 40 -1.89 1.30 3.02
N GLY A 41 -1.35 0.21 2.45
CA GLY A 41 -0.12 -0.40 2.93
C GLY A 41 1.08 0.56 2.88
N ALA A 42 1.23 1.29 1.78
CA ALA A 42 2.27 2.32 1.65
C ALA A 42 2.08 3.46 2.67
N PHE A 43 0.85 3.93 2.86
CA PHE A 43 0.52 4.96 3.83
C PHE A 43 0.89 4.54 5.26
N VAL A 44 0.52 3.32 5.65
CA VAL A 44 0.84 2.78 6.98
C VAL A 44 2.35 2.69 7.19
N ARG A 45 3.10 2.25 6.17
CA ARG A 45 4.58 2.21 6.23
C ARG A 45 5.20 3.61 6.34
N ALA A 46 4.69 4.56 5.57
CA ALA A 46 5.23 5.91 5.49
C ALA A 46 4.99 6.71 6.77
N THR A 47 3.81 6.55 7.38
CA THR A 47 3.38 7.40 8.49
C THR A 47 3.58 6.78 9.87
N ASN A 48 3.60 5.43 9.95
CA ASN A 48 3.59 4.69 11.22
C ASN A 48 2.45 5.11 12.18
N MET A 49 1.35 5.68 11.64
CA MET A 49 0.23 6.20 12.44
C MET A 49 -0.73 5.10 12.92
N VAL A 50 -0.75 3.95 12.26
CA VAL A 50 -1.67 2.84 12.54
C VAL A 50 -0.89 1.52 12.55
N GLY A 51 -1.19 0.65 13.51
CA GLY A 51 -0.59 -0.68 13.58
C GLY A 51 -1.18 -1.66 12.56
N LEU A 52 -0.35 -2.56 12.04
CA LEU A 52 -0.78 -3.60 11.08
C LEU A 52 -1.89 -4.49 11.64
N THR A 53 -1.87 -4.80 12.93
CA THR A 53 -2.94 -5.59 13.59
C THR A 53 -4.31 -4.91 13.52
N SER A 54 -4.36 -3.59 13.70
CA SER A 54 -5.62 -2.83 13.58
C SER A 54 -6.14 -2.83 12.15
N ILE A 55 -5.24 -2.71 11.17
CA ILE A 55 -5.59 -2.81 9.75
C ILE A 55 -6.12 -4.20 9.43
N GLU A 56 -5.43 -5.25 9.87
CA GLU A 56 -5.87 -6.63 9.64
C GLU A 56 -7.28 -6.87 10.19
N LYS A 57 -7.55 -6.40 11.41
CA LYS A 57 -8.88 -6.51 12.04
C LYS A 57 -9.96 -5.86 11.17
N VAL A 58 -9.79 -4.61 10.76
CA VAL A 58 -10.79 -3.86 9.97
C VAL A 58 -11.02 -4.50 8.59
N ILE A 59 -9.96 -5.02 7.96
CA ILE A 59 -10.08 -5.69 6.66
C ILE A 59 -10.85 -7.02 6.80
N ARG A 60 -10.64 -7.78 7.89
CA ARG A 60 -11.42 -8.98 8.23
C ARG A 60 -12.89 -8.68 8.55
N GLU A 61 -13.19 -7.53 9.13
CA GLU A 61 -14.58 -7.10 9.39
C GLU A 61 -15.28 -6.64 8.10
N ARG A 62 -14.54 -6.04 7.15
CA ARG A 62 -15.09 -5.46 5.93
C ARG A 62 -15.26 -6.47 4.78
N PHE A 63 -14.36 -7.44 4.67
CA PHE A 63 -14.30 -8.36 3.53
C PHE A 63 -14.28 -9.81 3.99
N SER A 64 -14.72 -10.70 3.10
CA SER A 64 -14.73 -12.15 3.33
C SER A 64 -14.16 -12.92 2.14
N ASN A 65 -13.83 -14.20 2.36
CA ASN A 65 -13.35 -15.14 1.34
C ASN A 65 -12.15 -14.57 0.56
N ARG A 66 -12.12 -14.81 -0.76
CA ARG A 66 -11.06 -14.31 -1.65
C ARG A 66 -10.85 -12.80 -1.55
N ALA A 67 -11.91 -12.02 -1.32
CA ALA A 67 -11.79 -10.57 -1.19
C ALA A 67 -11.01 -10.18 0.07
N LEU A 68 -11.16 -10.93 1.17
CA LEU A 68 -10.34 -10.74 2.37
C LEU A 68 -8.86 -11.01 2.08
N ASP A 69 -8.56 -12.19 1.54
CA ASP A 69 -7.18 -12.64 1.33
C ASP A 69 -6.41 -11.71 0.38
N ILE A 70 -7.05 -11.32 -0.72
CA ILE A 70 -6.42 -10.46 -1.74
C ILE A 70 -6.18 -9.03 -1.23
N ASN A 71 -7.11 -8.48 -0.44
CA ASN A 71 -6.97 -7.12 0.10
C ASN A 71 -5.88 -7.09 1.20
N LEU A 72 -5.84 -8.09 2.09
CA LEU A 72 -4.75 -8.23 3.05
C LEU A 72 -3.39 -8.39 2.36
N ALA A 73 -3.30 -9.27 1.36
CA ALA A 73 -2.06 -9.46 0.61
C ALA A 73 -1.60 -8.16 -0.09
N ALA A 74 -2.52 -7.39 -0.66
CA ALA A 74 -2.20 -6.12 -1.31
C ALA A 74 -1.65 -5.08 -0.31
N ILE A 75 -2.23 -4.98 0.89
CA ILE A 75 -1.74 -4.11 1.97
C ILE A 75 -0.33 -4.55 2.38
N MET A 76 -0.16 -5.83 2.75
CA MET A 76 1.09 -6.33 3.32
C MET A 76 2.25 -6.24 2.32
N LYS A 77 2.06 -6.71 1.08
CA LYS A 77 3.08 -6.62 0.04
C LYS A 77 3.46 -5.17 -0.24
N THR A 78 2.48 -4.26 -0.28
CA THR A 78 2.79 -2.86 -0.55
C THR A 78 3.50 -2.20 0.62
N TYR A 79 3.10 -2.49 1.86
CA TYR A 79 3.79 -2.05 3.07
C TYR A 79 5.26 -2.48 3.08
N GLU A 80 5.54 -3.73 2.70
CA GLU A 80 6.89 -4.29 2.65
C GLU A 80 7.78 -3.59 1.62
N ILE A 81 7.29 -3.45 0.38
CA ILE A 81 8.07 -2.87 -0.73
C ILE A 81 8.18 -1.35 -0.69
N THR A 82 7.40 -0.68 0.16
CA THR A 82 7.40 0.77 0.26
C THR A 82 8.76 1.26 0.73
N LYS A 83 9.41 2.04 -0.13
CA LYS A 83 10.72 2.65 0.14
C LYS A 83 10.50 4.02 0.75
N LEU A 84 11.22 4.30 1.83
CA LEU A 84 11.16 5.55 2.57
C LEU A 84 12.45 6.33 2.37
N GLU A 85 12.31 7.63 2.12
CA GLU A 85 13.38 8.61 2.19
C GLU A 85 12.91 9.70 3.14
N LYS A 86 13.61 9.85 4.26
CA LYS A 86 13.29 10.86 5.27
C LYS A 86 14.30 11.98 5.17
N ILE A 87 13.83 13.20 5.41
CA ILE A 87 14.70 14.34 5.67
C ILE A 87 15.47 14.02 6.95
N SER A 88 16.78 14.22 6.93
CA SER A 88 17.66 14.00 8.09
C SER A 88 17.53 15.13 9.10
#